data_AF-A0AAE9Q188-F1
#
_entry.id   AF-A0AAE9Q188-F1
#
_cell.length_a   1.000
_cell.length_b   1.000
_cell.length_c   1.000
_cell.angle_alpha   90.00
_cell.angle_beta   90.00
_cell.angle_gamma   90.00
#
_symmetry.space_group_name_H-M   'P 1'
#
loop_
_entity.id
_entity.type
_entity.pdbx_description
1 polymer ?
#
loop_
_entity_poly.entity_id
_entity_poly.type
_entity_poly.pdbx_seq_one_letter_code
_entity_poly.pdbx_strand_id
1 'polypeptide(L)'
;MILREFCAENLTDLTRLDKAIISRVELCDNLAVGGTTPSYGVIKEANQYLHEKGISVAVMIRPRGGNFVYNDLELRIMEEDILRAVELESDALVLGILTSNNHIDTEAIEQLLPATQGLPLVFHMAFDVIPKSDQKKSIDQLVALGFTRILLHGSSNGEPIIENIKHIKALVEYANNRIEIMVGGGVTAENYQYICQETGVKQAHGTRITQ
;
A
#
# COMPACT_ATOMS: atom_id res chain seq x y z
N MET A 1 -19.20 -1.13 7.14
CA MET A 1 -18.85 -1.89 5.92
C MET A 1 -17.34 -1.86 5.80
N ILE A 2 -16.71 -2.99 5.48
CA ILE A 2 -15.24 -3.08 5.31
C ILE A 2 -14.91 -2.64 3.88
N LEU A 3 -13.95 -1.73 3.72
CA LEU A 3 -13.45 -1.34 2.41
C LEU A 3 -12.56 -2.45 1.86
N ARG A 4 -12.79 -2.87 0.62
CA ARG A 4 -11.95 -3.84 -0.09
C ARG A 4 -11.16 -3.14 -1.18
N GLU A 5 -9.85 -3.36 -1.16
CA GLU A 5 -8.90 -2.88 -2.16
C GLU A 5 -8.35 -4.05 -2.97
N PHE A 6 -8.62 -4.06 -4.27
CA PHE A 6 -8.10 -5.08 -5.17
C PHE A 6 -6.68 -4.73 -5.61
N CYS A 7 -5.73 -5.64 -5.44
CA CYS A 7 -4.38 -5.50 -5.98
C CYS A 7 -4.37 -6.02 -7.42
N ALA A 8 -4.20 -5.12 -8.39
CA ALA A 8 -4.16 -5.46 -9.80
C ALA A 8 -2.72 -5.51 -10.33
N GLU A 9 -2.41 -6.53 -11.13
CA GLU A 9 -1.23 -6.50 -12.00
C GLU A 9 -1.65 -5.94 -13.36
N ASN A 10 -1.14 -4.77 -13.72
CA ASN A 10 -1.50 -4.08 -14.96
C ASN A 10 -3.03 -3.91 -15.04
N LEU A 11 -3.65 -4.13 -16.21
CA LEU A 11 -5.11 -4.04 -16.39
C LEU A 11 -5.84 -5.37 -16.10
N THR A 12 -5.18 -6.35 -15.48
CA THR A 12 -5.73 -7.69 -15.26
C THR A 12 -6.98 -7.64 -14.38
N ASP A 13 -8.06 -8.28 -14.83
CA ASP A 13 -9.35 -8.40 -14.14
C ASP A 13 -10.06 -7.08 -13.78
N LEU A 14 -9.55 -5.90 -14.17
CA LEU A 14 -10.19 -4.61 -13.88
C LEU A 14 -11.62 -4.52 -14.43
N THR A 15 -11.87 -5.16 -15.58
CA THR A 15 -13.19 -5.13 -16.25
C THR A 15 -14.28 -5.89 -15.49
N ARG A 16 -13.90 -6.78 -14.57
CA ARG A 16 -14.80 -7.60 -13.76
C ARG A 16 -15.12 -6.98 -12.41
N LEU A 17 -14.52 -5.84 -12.09
CA LEU A 17 -14.73 -5.16 -10.82
C LEU A 17 -16.10 -4.50 -10.77
N ASP A 18 -16.78 -4.73 -9.65
CA ASP A 18 -18.02 -4.06 -9.27
C ASP A 18 -17.72 -3.07 -8.14
N LYS A 19 -18.06 -1.80 -8.34
CA LYS A 19 -17.88 -0.73 -7.35
C LYS A 19 -18.65 -0.99 -6.04
N ALA A 20 -19.75 -1.74 -6.08
CA ALA A 20 -20.47 -2.14 -4.88
C ALA A 20 -19.65 -3.09 -3.99
N ILE A 21 -18.63 -3.75 -4.54
CA ILE A 21 -17.77 -4.72 -3.87
C ILE A 21 -16.37 -4.15 -3.61
N ILE A 22 -15.76 -3.54 -4.63
CA ILE A 22 -14.40 -3.00 -4.61
C ILE A 22 -14.45 -1.49 -4.72
N SER A 23 -13.98 -0.80 -3.69
CA SER A 23 -13.97 0.66 -3.68
C SER A 23 -12.67 1.25 -4.20
N ARG A 24 -11.59 0.48 -4.19
CA ARG A 24 -10.26 0.94 -4.60
C ARG A 24 -9.46 -0.17 -5.28
N VAL A 25 -8.59 0.22 -6.20
CA VAL A 25 -7.57 -0.64 -6.80
C VAL A 25 -6.20 -0.12 -6.41
N GLU A 26 -5.33 -1.00 -5.91
CA GLU A 26 -3.88 -0.76 -5.94
C GLU A 26 -3.37 -1.26 -7.29
N LEU A 27 -2.81 -0.34 -8.09
CA LEU A 27 -2.27 -0.64 -9.41
C LEU A 27 -0.77 -0.91 -9.31
N CYS A 28 -0.39 -2.14 -9.65
CA CYS A 28 0.97 -2.63 -9.60
C CYS A 28 1.39 -3.24 -10.95
N ASP A 29 2.69 -3.40 -11.13
CA ASP A 29 3.28 -4.31 -12.13
C ASP A 29 4.21 -5.31 -11.43
N ASN A 30 4.58 -6.40 -12.07
CA ASN A 30 5.46 -7.45 -11.53
C ASN A 30 5.09 -7.92 -10.10
N LEU A 31 3.86 -8.37 -9.87
CA LEU A 31 3.42 -8.93 -8.57
C LEU A 31 4.24 -10.16 -8.14
N ALA A 32 4.87 -10.86 -9.10
CA ALA A 32 5.81 -11.95 -8.80
C ALA A 32 6.96 -11.54 -7.87
N VAL A 33 7.31 -10.24 -7.79
CA VAL A 33 8.32 -9.70 -6.87
C VAL A 33 7.71 -8.76 -5.81
N GLY A 34 6.41 -8.86 -5.58
CA GLY A 34 5.66 -8.07 -4.60
C GLY A 34 5.20 -6.70 -5.09
N GLY A 35 5.19 -6.46 -6.41
CA GLY A 35 4.70 -5.22 -7.01
C GLY A 35 5.81 -4.19 -7.25
N THR A 36 5.72 -3.51 -8.39
CA THR A 36 6.62 -2.44 -8.86
C THR A 36 5.78 -1.36 -9.53
N THR A 37 6.38 -0.19 -9.78
CA THR A 37 5.70 0.90 -10.50
C THR A 37 5.22 0.41 -11.87
N PRO A 38 3.91 0.53 -12.19
CA PRO A 38 3.41 0.26 -13.54
C PRO A 38 3.92 1.29 -14.54
N SER A 39 3.98 0.89 -15.82
CA SER A 39 4.35 1.85 -16.87
C SER A 39 3.33 3.00 -17.00
N TYR A 40 3.78 4.14 -17.51
CA TYR A 40 2.94 5.32 -17.75
C TYR A 40 1.63 5.00 -18.49
N GLY A 41 1.69 4.20 -19.55
CA GLY A 41 0.50 3.83 -20.33
C GLY A 41 -0.51 3.01 -19.52
N VAL A 42 -0.02 2.15 -18.62
CA VAL A 42 -0.88 1.35 -17.72
C VAL A 42 -1.57 2.23 -16.70
N ILE A 43 -0.85 3.17 -16.08
CA ILE A 43 -1.44 4.12 -15.12
C ILE A 43 -2.54 4.94 -15.81
N LYS A 44 -2.24 5.49 -17.00
CA LYS A 44 -3.18 6.32 -17.75
C LYS A 44 -4.49 5.60 -18.05
N GLU A 45 -4.39 4.41 -18.66
CA GLU A 45 -5.58 3.65 -19.06
C GLU A 45 -6.35 3.13 -17.84
N ALA A 46 -5.66 2.71 -16.78
CA ALA A 46 -6.29 2.25 -15.54
C ALA A 46 -7.07 3.36 -14.83
N ASN A 47 -6.45 4.55 -14.65
CA ASN A 47 -7.09 5.69 -14.01
C ASN A 47 -8.37 6.08 -14.78
N GLN A 48 -8.27 6.29 -16.10
CA GLN A 48 -9.43 6.63 -16.93
C GLN A 48 -10.55 5.59 -16.76
N TYR A 49 -10.23 4.31 -16.91
CA TYR A 49 -11.22 3.23 -16.86
C TYR A 49 -11.90 3.10 -15.48
N LEU A 50 -11.12 3.16 -14.40
CA LEU A 50 -11.63 2.95 -13.04
C LEU A 50 -12.40 4.17 -12.53
N HIS A 51 -12.00 5.39 -12.91
CA HIS A 51 -12.73 6.61 -12.57
C HIS A 51 -14.09 6.68 -13.26
N GLU A 52 -14.24 6.22 -14.50
CA GLU A 52 -15.55 6.09 -15.18
C GLU A 52 -16.52 5.17 -14.41
N LYS A 53 -15.97 4.17 -13.70
CA LYS A 53 -16.73 3.30 -12.79
C LYS A 53 -16.85 3.86 -11.37
N GLY A 54 -16.17 4.96 -11.08
CA GLY A 54 -16.09 5.60 -9.77
C GLY A 54 -15.31 4.79 -8.73
N ILE A 55 -14.34 3.98 -9.15
CA ILE A 55 -13.41 3.23 -8.30
C ILE A 55 -12.11 4.04 -8.22
N SER A 56 -11.60 4.29 -7.01
CA SER A 56 -10.33 5.03 -6.82
C SER A 56 -9.12 4.17 -7.14
N VAL A 57 -7.99 4.80 -7.52
CA VAL A 57 -6.74 4.14 -7.87
C VAL A 57 -5.60 4.63 -6.98
N ALA A 58 -4.93 3.68 -6.32
CA ALA A 58 -3.66 3.90 -5.62
C ALA A 58 -2.52 3.31 -6.47
N VAL A 59 -1.56 4.11 -6.89
CA VAL A 59 -0.46 3.64 -7.76
C VAL A 59 0.76 3.27 -6.93
N MET A 60 1.31 2.08 -7.19
CA MET A 60 2.59 1.65 -6.64
C MET A 60 3.73 2.52 -7.18
N ILE A 61 4.58 3.01 -6.28
CA ILE A 61 5.84 3.70 -6.57
C ILE A 61 6.95 2.85 -5.96
N ARG A 62 7.49 1.94 -6.77
CA ARG A 62 8.55 1.01 -6.36
C ARG A 62 9.38 0.62 -7.59
N PRO A 63 10.62 1.12 -7.73
CA PRO A 63 11.38 1.05 -8.98
C PRO A 63 11.91 -0.37 -9.26
N ARG A 64 11.95 -1.24 -8.24
CA ARG A 64 12.39 -2.64 -8.36
C ARG A 64 11.88 -3.51 -7.22
N GLY A 65 11.91 -4.82 -7.45
CA GLY A 65 11.75 -5.83 -6.40
C GLY A 65 12.91 -5.88 -5.40
N GLY A 66 12.83 -6.82 -4.46
CA GLY A 66 13.85 -7.01 -3.42
C GLY A 66 13.63 -6.10 -2.21
N ASN A 67 14.72 -5.53 -1.69
CA ASN A 67 14.70 -4.66 -0.50
C ASN A 67 14.09 -3.28 -0.78
N PHE A 68 13.92 -2.49 0.29
CA PHE A 68 13.35 -1.14 0.28
C PHE A 68 14.40 -0.06 0.57
N VAL A 69 15.69 -0.38 0.38
CA VAL A 69 16.81 0.54 0.55
C VAL A 69 17.19 1.04 -0.82
N TYR A 70 16.97 2.33 -1.07
CA TYR A 70 17.17 2.93 -2.37
C TYR A 70 18.36 3.89 -2.37
N ASN A 71 19.09 3.92 -3.48
CA ASN A 71 20.14 4.92 -3.70
C ASN A 71 19.56 6.18 -4.39
N ASP A 72 20.37 7.24 -4.49
CA ASP A 72 19.96 8.51 -5.11
C ASP A 72 19.42 8.37 -6.54
N LEU A 73 19.96 7.45 -7.33
CA LEU A 73 19.46 7.22 -8.71
C LEU A 73 18.06 6.63 -8.68
N GLU A 74 17.82 5.69 -7.77
CA GLU A 74 16.52 5.03 -7.59
C GLU A 74 15.49 6.00 -7.01
N LEU A 75 15.89 6.88 -6.08
CA LEU A 75 15.02 7.94 -5.56
C LEU A 75 14.60 8.92 -6.67
N ARG A 76 15.50 9.26 -7.61
CA ARG A 76 15.12 10.09 -8.77
C ARG A 76 14.15 9.38 -9.74
N ILE A 77 14.25 8.05 -9.88
CA ILE A 77 13.26 7.27 -10.63
C ILE A 77 11.90 7.37 -9.93
N MET A 78 11.86 7.16 -8.61
CA MET A 78 10.64 7.26 -7.82
C MET A 78 10.02 8.66 -7.89
N GLU A 79 10.82 9.71 -7.84
CA GLU A 79 10.37 11.09 -7.98
C GLU A 79 9.68 11.33 -9.33
N GLU A 80 10.27 10.90 -10.43
CA GLU A 80 9.66 11.02 -11.76
C GLU A 80 8.37 10.20 -11.87
N ASP A 81 8.38 8.96 -11.37
CA ASP A 81 7.18 8.09 -11.35
C ASP A 81 6.03 8.73 -10.55
N ILE A 82 6.34 9.38 -9.42
CA ILE A 82 5.37 10.14 -8.62
C ILE A 82 4.78 11.28 -9.45
N LEU A 83 5.62 12.08 -10.12
CA LEU A 83 5.16 13.19 -10.96
C LEU A 83 4.24 12.70 -12.08
N ARG A 84 4.58 11.57 -12.71
CA ARG A 84 3.75 10.93 -13.74
C ARG A 84 2.41 10.45 -13.17
N ALA A 85 2.40 9.81 -12.01
CA ALA A 85 1.16 9.34 -11.37
C ALA A 85 0.25 10.51 -10.96
N VAL A 86 0.82 11.60 -10.46
CA VAL A 86 0.09 12.84 -10.16
C VAL A 86 -0.48 13.48 -11.41
N GLU A 87 0.31 13.60 -12.49
CA GLU A 87 -0.17 14.13 -13.78
C GLU A 87 -1.32 13.31 -14.36
N LEU A 88 -1.30 12.00 -14.14
CA LEU A 88 -2.34 11.07 -14.57
C LEU A 88 -3.52 10.98 -13.58
N GLU A 89 -3.59 11.86 -12.58
CA GLU A 89 -4.70 11.99 -11.64
C GLU A 89 -4.92 10.76 -10.74
N SER A 90 -3.87 10.04 -10.37
CA SER A 90 -3.99 8.97 -9.36
C SER A 90 -4.52 9.49 -8.02
N ASP A 91 -5.37 8.73 -7.35
CA ASP A 91 -6.04 9.15 -6.10
C ASP A 91 -5.15 9.00 -4.86
N ALA A 92 -4.16 8.10 -4.93
CA ALA A 92 -3.19 7.86 -3.86
C ALA A 92 -1.89 7.28 -4.42
N LEU A 93 -0.82 7.38 -3.64
CA LEU A 93 0.48 6.80 -3.96
C LEU A 93 0.85 5.77 -2.89
N VAL A 94 1.41 4.64 -3.32
CA VAL A 94 1.83 3.55 -2.44
C VAL A 94 3.34 3.42 -2.53
N LEU A 95 4.04 3.61 -1.42
CA LEU A 95 5.50 3.49 -1.38
C LEU A 95 5.99 3.06 0.01
N GLY A 96 7.27 2.73 0.11
CA GLY A 96 7.91 2.59 1.41
C GLY A 96 9.41 2.48 1.25
N ILE A 97 10.13 3.27 2.04
CA ILE A 97 11.58 3.40 1.95
C ILE A 97 12.15 3.14 3.34
N LEU A 98 13.13 2.25 3.39
CA LEU A 98 13.82 1.87 4.61
C LEU A 98 15.31 2.13 4.47
N THR A 99 15.95 2.39 5.59
CA THR A 99 17.40 2.35 5.74
C THR A 99 17.90 0.90 5.75
N SER A 100 19.22 0.70 5.60
CA SER A 100 19.85 -0.62 5.71
C SER A 100 19.65 -1.32 7.07
N ASN A 101 19.23 -0.59 8.09
CA ASN A 101 18.90 -1.11 9.42
C ASN A 101 17.41 -1.42 9.59
N ASN A 102 16.63 -1.39 8.51
CA ASN A 102 15.17 -1.61 8.51
C ASN A 102 14.38 -0.60 9.36
N HIS A 103 14.88 0.63 9.46
CA HIS A 103 14.11 1.79 9.95
C HIS A 103 13.58 2.60 8.79
N ILE A 104 12.49 3.35 8.98
CA ILE A 104 11.96 4.27 7.96
C ILE A 104 13.05 5.28 7.57
N ASP A 105 13.31 5.38 6.28
CA ASP A 105 14.21 6.41 5.75
C ASP A 105 13.46 7.73 5.63
N THR A 106 13.52 8.53 6.70
CA THR A 106 12.77 9.78 6.80
C THR A 106 13.29 10.82 5.81
N GLU A 107 14.62 10.90 5.63
CA GLU A 107 15.26 11.86 4.72
C GLU A 107 14.87 11.58 3.26
N ALA A 108 14.93 10.31 2.84
CA ALA A 108 14.53 9.93 1.49
C ALA A 108 13.03 10.17 1.24
N ILE A 109 12.16 9.91 2.23
CA ILE A 109 10.73 10.19 2.09
C ILE A 109 10.49 11.70 1.98
N GLU A 110 11.10 12.51 2.85
CA GLU A 110 10.95 13.97 2.85
C GLU A 110 11.40 14.59 1.52
N GLN A 111 12.43 14.04 0.88
CA GLN A 111 12.86 14.44 -0.47
C GLN A 111 11.75 14.24 -1.51
N LEU A 112 10.96 13.16 -1.42
CA LEU A 112 9.92 12.83 -2.39
C LEU A 112 8.59 13.54 -2.12
N LEU A 113 8.32 13.97 -0.88
CA LEU A 113 7.04 14.59 -0.50
C LEU A 113 6.60 15.75 -1.42
N PRO A 114 7.47 16.69 -1.84
CA PRO A 114 7.05 17.77 -2.74
C PRO A 114 6.45 17.27 -4.07
N ALA A 115 6.99 16.18 -4.63
CA ALA A 115 6.53 15.62 -5.90
C ALA A 115 5.11 15.03 -5.80
N THR A 116 4.69 14.59 -4.60
CA THR A 116 3.38 13.98 -4.36
C THR A 116 2.22 14.96 -4.50
N GLN A 117 2.50 16.27 -4.46
CA GLN A 117 1.52 17.36 -4.50
C GLN A 117 0.37 17.19 -3.48
N GLY A 118 0.65 16.53 -2.36
CA GLY A 118 -0.32 16.32 -1.28
C GLY A 118 -1.31 15.17 -1.51
N LEU A 119 -1.09 14.32 -2.52
CA LEU A 119 -1.87 13.09 -2.66
C LEU A 119 -1.77 12.21 -1.40
N PRO A 120 -2.84 11.52 -1.00
CA PRO A 120 -2.81 10.54 0.08
C PRO A 120 -1.71 9.48 -0.14
N LEU A 121 -0.91 9.24 0.89
CA LEU A 121 0.16 8.25 0.85
C LEU A 121 -0.20 7.00 1.66
N VAL A 122 0.14 5.84 1.10
CA VAL A 122 0.06 4.51 1.74
C VAL A 122 1.47 3.96 1.92
N PHE A 123 1.84 3.62 3.16
CA PHE A 123 3.10 2.93 3.43
C PHE A 123 2.88 1.42 3.24
N HIS A 124 3.51 0.84 2.22
CA HIS A 124 3.29 -0.57 1.88
C HIS A 124 3.97 -1.56 2.83
N MET A 125 3.99 -2.85 2.46
CA MET A 125 4.50 -3.96 3.26
C MET A 125 6.00 -3.91 3.62
N ALA A 126 6.75 -2.88 3.20
CA ALA A 126 8.01 -2.53 3.87
C ALA A 126 7.85 -2.37 5.38
N PHE A 127 6.65 -2.00 5.86
CA PHE A 127 6.36 -1.92 7.29
C PHE A 127 6.64 -3.24 8.03
N ASP A 128 6.39 -4.37 7.38
CA ASP A 128 6.56 -5.70 7.99
C ASP A 128 8.03 -6.09 8.17
N VAL A 129 8.95 -5.41 7.46
CA VAL A 129 10.40 -5.62 7.58
C VAL A 129 10.99 -4.85 8.76
N ILE A 130 10.28 -3.83 9.26
CA ILE A 130 10.68 -3.06 10.44
C ILE A 130 10.65 -3.97 11.68
N PRO A 131 11.67 -3.94 12.56
CA PRO A 131 11.66 -4.69 13.80
C PRO A 131 10.36 -4.45 14.61
N LYS A 132 9.73 -5.52 15.10
CA LYS A 132 8.44 -5.43 15.82
C LYS A 132 8.49 -4.48 17.03
N SER A 133 9.64 -4.34 17.68
CA SER A 133 9.84 -3.39 18.78
C SER A 133 9.69 -1.92 18.35
N ASP A 134 9.98 -1.63 17.09
CA ASP A 134 10.10 -0.28 16.55
C ASP A 134 8.84 0.13 15.75
N GLN A 135 8.01 -0.83 15.34
CA GLN A 135 6.82 -0.59 14.52
C GLN A 135 5.83 0.44 15.12
N LYS A 136 5.69 0.50 16.45
CA LYS A 136 4.88 1.54 17.11
C LYS A 136 5.47 2.94 16.89
N LYS A 137 6.78 3.09 17.08
CA LYS A 137 7.49 4.34 16.77
C LYS A 137 7.38 4.69 15.28
N SER A 138 7.46 3.69 14.41
CA SER A 138 7.28 3.87 12.97
C SER A 138 5.89 4.37 12.60
N ILE A 139 4.83 3.93 13.29
CA ILE A 139 3.49 4.51 13.13
C ILE A 139 3.50 6.01 13.43
N ASP A 140 4.13 6.44 14.53
CA ASP A 140 4.21 7.86 14.87
C ASP A 140 4.98 8.66 13.82
N GLN A 141 6.07 8.11 13.28
CA GLN A 141 6.85 8.73 12.20
C GLN A 141 6.02 8.86 10.92
N LEU A 142 5.30 7.82 10.51
CA LEU A 142 4.46 7.84 9.31
C LEU A 142 3.32 8.87 9.43
N VAL A 143 2.71 8.99 10.62
CA VAL A 143 1.73 10.05 10.91
C VAL A 143 2.36 11.44 10.74
N ALA A 144 3.56 11.66 11.29
CA ALA A 144 4.25 12.95 11.16
C ALA A 144 4.63 13.27 9.71
N LEU A 145 4.95 12.26 8.91
CA LEU A 145 5.25 12.38 7.47
C LEU A 145 3.98 12.52 6.60
N GLY A 146 2.79 12.48 7.19
CA GLY A 146 1.52 12.68 6.46
C GLY A 146 0.98 11.44 5.76
N PHE A 147 1.48 10.24 6.06
CA PHE A 147 0.88 9.01 5.55
C PHE A 147 -0.53 8.84 6.12
N THR A 148 -1.46 8.45 5.26
CA THR A 148 -2.87 8.25 5.65
C THR A 148 -3.16 6.78 5.95
N ARG A 149 -2.33 5.86 5.45
CA ARG A 149 -2.55 4.42 5.59
C ARG A 149 -1.25 3.61 5.65
N ILE A 150 -1.30 2.48 6.34
CA ILE A 150 -0.27 1.44 6.33
C ILE A 150 -0.90 0.14 5.83
N LEU A 151 -0.31 -0.46 4.80
CA LEU A 151 -0.59 -1.82 4.36
C LEU A 151 0.40 -2.77 5.03
N LEU A 152 -0.12 -3.75 5.77
CA LEU A 152 0.71 -4.72 6.49
C LEU A 152 0.09 -6.12 6.53
N HIS A 153 0.95 -7.10 6.74
CA HIS A 153 0.61 -8.48 7.04
C HIS A 153 0.87 -8.83 8.52
N GLY A 154 1.72 -8.06 9.20
CA GLY A 154 2.11 -8.25 10.60
C GLY A 154 3.35 -9.14 10.81
N SER A 155 3.95 -9.64 9.72
CA SER A 155 5.17 -10.45 9.70
C SER A 155 5.83 -10.41 8.32
N SER A 156 7.16 -10.47 8.27
CA SER A 156 7.94 -10.61 7.04
C SER A 156 8.26 -12.05 6.67
N ASN A 157 7.87 -13.04 7.51
CA ASN A 157 8.40 -14.40 7.44
C ASN A 157 7.53 -15.38 6.64
N GLY A 158 6.48 -14.89 5.95
CA GLY A 158 5.60 -15.73 5.12
C GLY A 158 4.65 -16.63 5.90
N GLU A 159 4.50 -16.42 7.21
CA GLU A 159 3.48 -17.09 8.02
C GLU A 159 2.07 -16.72 7.53
N PRO A 160 1.04 -17.54 7.77
CA PRO A 160 -0.33 -17.15 7.47
C PRO A 160 -0.74 -15.92 8.29
N ILE A 161 -1.48 -14.98 7.69
CA ILE A 161 -1.89 -13.72 8.35
C ILE A 161 -2.67 -13.94 9.66
N ILE A 162 -3.32 -15.09 9.77
CA ILE A 162 -4.07 -15.49 10.96
C ILE A 162 -3.20 -15.56 12.22
N GLU A 163 -1.93 -15.96 12.06
CA GLU A 163 -0.97 -16.04 13.16
C GLU A 163 -0.57 -14.64 13.66
N ASN A 164 -0.76 -13.62 12.83
CA ASN A 164 -0.38 -12.24 13.12
C ASN A 164 -1.50 -11.41 13.76
N ILE A 165 -2.72 -11.94 13.89
CA ILE A 165 -3.91 -11.18 14.35
C ILE A 165 -3.66 -10.42 15.65
N LYS A 166 -3.08 -11.07 16.66
CA LYS A 166 -2.83 -10.43 17.97
C LYS A 166 -1.88 -9.23 17.84
N HIS A 167 -0.86 -9.35 17.00
CA HIS A 167 0.11 -8.30 16.75
C HIS A 167 -0.52 -7.15 15.95
N ILE A 168 -1.25 -7.47 14.88
CA ILE A 168 -1.99 -6.49 14.08
C ILE A 168 -2.96 -5.70 14.96
N LYS A 169 -3.73 -6.38 15.82
CA LYS A 169 -4.66 -5.74 16.75
C LYS A 169 -3.96 -4.73 17.65
N ALA A 170 -2.81 -5.09 18.21
CA ALA A 170 -2.02 -4.18 19.05
C ALA A 170 -1.52 -2.94 18.28
N LEU A 171 -1.21 -3.07 16.99
CA LEU A 171 -0.85 -1.95 16.12
C LEU A 171 -2.06 -1.08 15.79
N VAL A 172 -3.23 -1.67 15.53
CA VAL A 172 -4.50 -0.95 15.29
C VAL A 172 -4.89 -0.12 16.51
N GLU A 173 -4.86 -0.72 17.69
CA GLU A 173 -5.14 -0.04 18.96
C GLU A 173 -4.16 1.11 19.21
N TYR A 174 -2.88 0.90 18.89
CA TYR A 174 -1.86 1.94 19.03
C TYR A 174 -2.01 3.08 18.01
N ALA A 175 -2.34 2.76 16.76
CA ALA A 175 -2.60 3.75 15.72
C ALA A 175 -3.78 4.66 16.10
N ASN A 176 -4.80 4.10 16.76
CA ASN A 176 -5.92 4.85 17.36
C ASN A 176 -6.56 5.87 16.39
N ASN A 177 -6.79 5.46 15.14
CA ASN A 177 -7.34 6.27 14.05
C ASN A 177 -6.49 7.49 13.61
N ARG A 178 -5.23 7.62 14.07
CA ARG A 178 -4.30 8.65 13.58
C ARG A 178 -3.78 8.34 12.18
N ILE A 179 -3.69 7.05 11.87
CA ILE A 179 -3.39 6.50 10.55
C ILE A 179 -4.22 5.22 10.38
N GLU A 180 -4.68 4.96 9.16
CA GLU A 180 -5.47 3.77 8.88
C GLU A 180 -4.56 2.54 8.74
N ILE A 181 -4.98 1.40 9.30
CA ILE A 181 -4.30 0.12 9.07
C ILE A 181 -5.14 -0.72 8.11
N MET A 182 -4.49 -1.25 7.08
CA MET A 182 -5.06 -2.13 6.07
C MET A 182 -4.31 -3.45 6.07
N VAL A 183 -5.05 -4.55 6.14
CA VAL A 183 -4.46 -5.90 6.13
C VAL A 183 -4.30 -6.42 4.72
N GLY A 184 -3.14 -7.01 4.42
CA GLY A 184 -2.83 -7.64 3.14
C GLY A 184 -1.90 -8.84 3.28
N GLY A 185 -1.53 -9.46 2.15
CA GLY A 185 -0.71 -10.68 2.13
C GLY A 185 -1.49 -11.91 2.59
N GLY A 186 -2.20 -12.57 1.68
CA GLY A 186 -3.00 -13.77 1.97
C GLY A 186 -4.45 -13.50 2.40
N VAL A 187 -4.90 -12.25 2.33
CA VAL A 187 -6.31 -11.88 2.53
C VAL A 187 -7.11 -12.18 1.25
N THR A 188 -8.25 -12.84 1.41
CA THR A 188 -9.17 -13.28 0.35
C THR A 188 -10.61 -12.91 0.72
N ALA A 189 -11.56 -13.05 -0.21
CA ALA A 189 -12.96 -12.81 0.12
C ALA A 189 -13.53 -13.80 1.17
N GLU A 190 -12.91 -14.97 1.33
CA GLU A 190 -13.32 -15.98 2.30
C GLU A 190 -12.91 -15.61 3.73
N ASN A 191 -11.77 -14.91 3.90
CA ASN A 191 -11.19 -14.67 5.23
C ASN A 191 -11.21 -13.21 5.69
N TYR A 192 -11.43 -12.23 4.79
CA TYR A 192 -11.29 -10.81 5.14
C TYR A 192 -12.22 -10.38 6.28
N GLN A 193 -13.45 -10.88 6.31
CA GLN A 193 -14.42 -10.50 7.36
C GLN A 193 -13.93 -10.92 8.74
N TYR A 194 -13.46 -12.16 8.86
CA TYR A 194 -12.93 -12.70 10.09
C TYR A 194 -11.69 -11.92 10.54
N ILE A 195 -10.72 -11.72 9.64
CA ILE A 195 -9.50 -10.97 9.95
C ILE A 195 -9.83 -9.54 10.40
N CYS A 196 -10.72 -8.84 9.68
CA CYS A 196 -11.11 -7.48 10.04
C CYS A 196 -11.83 -7.41 11.39
N GLN A 197 -12.70 -8.39 11.69
CA GLN A 197 -13.38 -8.47 12.97
C GLN A 197 -12.41 -8.68 14.14
N GLU A 198 -11.45 -9.61 13.99
CA GLU A 198 -10.53 -9.95 15.08
C GLU A 198 -9.46 -8.87 15.32
N THR A 199 -9.02 -8.19 14.26
CA THR A 199 -7.99 -7.14 14.33
C THR A 199 -8.55 -5.74 14.56
N GLY A 200 -9.83 -5.51 14.23
CA GLY A 200 -10.46 -4.19 14.27
C GLY A 200 -10.16 -3.28 13.07
N VAL A 201 -9.43 -3.77 12.05
CA VAL A 201 -9.21 -3.00 10.83
C VAL A 201 -10.49 -2.83 10.02
N LYS A 202 -10.56 -1.76 9.25
CA LYS A 202 -11.72 -1.43 8.39
C LYS A 202 -11.44 -1.61 6.91
N GLN A 203 -10.24 -2.06 6.55
CA GLN A 203 -9.79 -2.18 5.16
C GLN A 203 -9.03 -3.48 4.94
N ALA A 204 -9.33 -4.14 3.83
CA ALA A 204 -8.72 -5.39 3.41
C ALA A 204 -8.20 -5.26 1.99
N HIS A 205 -6.99 -5.76 1.76
CA HIS A 205 -6.25 -5.67 0.50
C HIS A 205 -5.90 -7.07 -0.02
N GLY A 206 -6.09 -7.33 -1.32
CA GLY A 206 -5.54 -8.55 -1.92
C GLY A 206 -5.89 -8.79 -3.38
N THR A 207 -5.18 -9.71 -4.02
CA THR A 207 -5.41 -10.16 -5.41
C THR A 207 -6.60 -11.12 -5.55
N ARG A 208 -7.08 -11.72 -4.45
CA ARG A 208 -8.26 -12.62 -4.42
C ARG A 208 -9.36 -12.06 -3.53
N ILE A 209 -9.45 -10.73 -3.46
CA ILE A 209 -10.39 -10.02 -2.61
C ILE A 209 -11.68 -9.68 -3.33
N THR A 210 -11.93 -10.17 -4.54
CA THR A 210 -13.12 -9.84 -5.35
C THR A 210 -14.22 -10.90 -5.27
N GLN A 211 -13.87 -12.16 -5.01
CA GLN A 211 -14.77 -13.33 -5.02
C GLN A 211 -14.58 -14.18 -3.80
#